data_AF-A0A6A4RZI7-F1
#
_entry.id   AF-A0A6A4RZI7-F1
#
_cell.length_a   1.000
_cell.length_b   1.000
_cell.length_c   1.000
_cell.angle_alpha   90.00
_cell.angle_beta   90.00
_cell.angle_gamma   90.00
#
_symmetry.space_group_name_H-M   'P 1'
#
loop_
_entity.id
_entity.type
_entity.pdbx_description
1 polymer ?
#
loop_
_entity_poly.entity_id
_entity_poly.type
_entity_poly.pdbx_seq_one_letter_code
_entity_poly.pdbx_strand_id
1 'polypeptide(L)'
;MINTSGRFVRFHKNTERTAQRAPPLAVATCDPVVLFEIEGVKSVFFGPDFITVTKTDEDVEWTDIKRHASEAIAKFFESGDPITTGPVHQESSLSEDDDEIVSMIKELLDNRIRPTVQEDGGDVIFKGFEDGTVKLKLVGSCTGCPSSSVTLRNGIQNMLQFYIPEVDMVEQVEDEVDEINTKVFSELERKLQE
;
A
#
# COMPACT_ATOMS: atom_id res chain seq x y z
N MET A 1 12.22 5.71 12.08
CA MET A 1 11.86 4.92 13.28
C MET A 1 11.05 3.71 12.82
N ILE A 2 11.31 2.52 13.36
CA ILE A 2 10.63 1.27 12.95
C ILE A 2 9.55 0.97 13.99
N ASN A 3 8.27 1.00 13.59
CA ASN A 3 7.16 0.59 14.46
C ASN A 3 6.83 -0.89 14.17
N THR A 4 6.78 -1.71 15.22
CA THR A 4 6.51 -3.14 15.16
C THR A 4 5.24 -3.46 15.92
N SER A 5 4.13 -3.62 15.21
CA SER A 5 2.89 -4.14 15.76
C SER A 5 2.60 -5.51 15.13
N GLY A 6 2.65 -6.57 15.95
CA GLY A 6 2.19 -7.96 15.74
C GLY A 6 2.43 -8.67 14.40
N ARG A 7 1.98 -8.08 13.29
CA ARG A 7 1.89 -8.67 11.95
C ARG A 7 2.52 -7.81 10.84
N PHE A 8 2.97 -6.59 11.14
CA PHE A 8 3.56 -5.68 10.16
C PHE A 8 4.78 -4.92 10.70
N VAL A 9 5.70 -4.57 9.79
CA VAL A 9 6.83 -3.66 10.07
C VAL A 9 6.82 -2.54 9.04
N ARG A 10 6.90 -1.29 9.54
CA ARG A 10 6.98 -0.06 8.74
C ARG A 10 8.43 0.42 8.62
N PHE A 11 8.90 0.62 7.41
CA PHE A 11 10.16 1.32 7.11
C PHE A 11 9.85 2.75 6.66
N HIS A 12 10.44 3.77 7.29
CA HIS A 12 10.34 5.15 6.80
C HIS A 12 11.45 5.47 5.80
N LYS A 13 11.11 6.03 4.64
CA LYS A 13 12.08 6.51 3.64
C LYS A 13 12.71 7.81 4.15
N ASN A 14 13.84 7.74 4.86
CA ASN A 14 14.54 8.95 5.32
C ASN A 14 15.30 9.56 4.13
N THR A 15 14.87 10.74 3.66
CA THR A 15 15.45 11.40 2.48
C THR A 15 16.42 12.50 2.92
N GLU A 16 17.56 12.14 3.50
CA GLU A 16 18.67 13.07 3.68
C GLU A 16 19.60 12.97 2.47
N ARG A 17 19.33 13.79 1.46
CA ARG A 17 20.12 13.86 0.22
C ARG A 17 21.53 14.36 0.53
N THR A 18 22.53 13.53 0.26
CA THR A 18 23.85 14.02 -0.13
C THR A 18 24.08 13.60 -1.57
N ALA A 19 24.00 14.56 -2.50
CA ALA A 19 24.28 14.32 -3.90
C ALA A 19 25.76 13.94 -4.06
N GLN A 20 26.05 12.64 -4.21
CA GLN A 20 27.37 12.18 -4.61
C GLN A 20 27.27 11.33 -5.88
N ARG A 21 28.11 11.73 -6.84
CA ARG A 21 28.26 11.21 -8.20
C ARG A 21 28.38 9.69 -8.20
N ALA A 22 27.52 9.01 -8.96
CA ALA A 22 27.59 7.57 -9.17
C ALA A 22 28.90 7.16 -9.88
N PRO A 23 29.57 6.06 -9.47
CA PRO A 23 30.67 5.46 -10.21
C PRO A 23 30.14 4.67 -11.42
N PRO A 24 30.95 4.47 -12.48
CA PRO A 24 30.49 3.76 -13.67
C PRO A 24 30.59 2.24 -13.47
N LEU A 25 29.53 1.55 -13.91
CA LEU A 25 29.48 0.14 -14.31
C LEU A 25 29.69 -0.91 -13.18
N ALA A 26 28.63 -1.11 -12.40
CA ALA A 26 28.19 -2.44 -11.99
C ALA A 26 26.66 -2.43 -12.02
N VAL A 27 26.06 -3.20 -12.91
CA VAL A 27 24.59 -3.30 -13.05
C VAL A 27 24.08 -4.16 -11.90
N ALA A 28 24.01 -3.60 -10.70
CA ALA A 28 23.17 -4.16 -9.66
C ALA A 28 21.75 -3.75 -10.02
N THR A 29 20.99 -4.65 -10.63
CA THR A 29 19.53 -4.49 -10.74
C THR A 29 18.98 -4.55 -9.33
N CYS A 30 18.92 -3.41 -8.65
CA CYS A 30 18.31 -3.33 -7.34
C CYS A 30 16.82 -3.18 -7.55
N ASP A 31 16.18 -4.26 -8.01
CA ASP A 31 14.75 -4.26 -8.19
C ASP A 31 14.06 -4.24 -6.83
N PRO A 32 12.99 -3.44 -6.63
CA PRO A 32 12.19 -3.46 -5.41
C PRO A 32 11.57 -4.85 -5.12
N VAL A 33 11.63 -5.75 -6.09
CA VAL A 33 11.22 -7.16 -6.01
C VAL A 33 12.08 -7.98 -5.04
N VAL A 34 13.31 -7.56 -4.72
CA VAL A 34 14.21 -8.27 -3.78
C VAL A 34 13.58 -8.44 -2.39
N LEU A 35 12.67 -7.54 -1.99
CA LEU A 35 11.94 -7.66 -0.71
C LEU A 35 10.98 -8.86 -0.69
N PHE A 36 10.49 -9.32 -1.85
CA PHE A 36 9.63 -10.50 -1.96
C PHE A 36 10.40 -11.81 -1.91
N GLU A 37 11.71 -11.80 -2.17
CA GLU A 37 12.57 -13.00 -2.08
C GLU A 37 12.93 -13.36 -0.63
N ILE A 38 12.61 -12.49 0.33
CA ILE A 38 12.89 -12.71 1.74
C ILE A 38 11.96 -13.80 2.27
N GLU A 39 12.56 -14.88 2.77
CA GLU A 39 11.83 -15.99 3.39
C GLU A 39 10.94 -15.49 4.54
N GLY A 40 9.66 -15.87 4.49
CA GLY A 40 8.66 -15.46 5.47
C GLY A 40 7.94 -14.14 5.18
N VAL A 41 8.22 -13.47 4.06
CA VAL A 41 7.43 -12.33 3.56
C VAL A 41 6.28 -12.82 2.69
N LYS A 42 5.05 -12.44 3.06
CA LYS A 42 3.82 -12.72 2.32
C LYS A 42 3.47 -11.65 1.31
N SER A 43 3.60 -10.39 1.70
CA SER A 43 3.30 -9.25 0.84
C SER A 43 4.09 -8.02 1.26
N VAL A 44 4.39 -7.17 0.28
CA VAL A 44 5.08 -5.89 0.48
C VAL A 44 4.22 -4.80 -0.16
N PHE A 45 3.87 -3.79 0.63
CA PHE A 45 3.14 -2.61 0.16
C PHE A 45 4.04 -1.39 0.23
N PHE A 46 4.13 -0.66 -0.89
CA PHE A 46 4.91 0.56 -1.00
C PHE A 46 3.98 1.76 -0.88
N GLY A 47 4.01 2.41 0.28
CA GLY A 47 3.42 3.72 0.48
C GLY A 47 4.34 4.85 -0.02
N PRO A 48 3.85 6.10 -0.01
CA PRO A 48 4.62 7.27 -0.43
C PRO A 48 5.94 7.39 0.33
N ASP A 49 5.87 7.39 1.67
CA ASP A 49 7.03 7.54 2.56
C ASP A 49 7.34 6.30 3.39
N PHE A 50 6.66 5.18 3.10
CA PHE A 50 6.83 3.96 3.87
C PHE A 50 6.75 2.67 3.05
N ILE A 51 7.29 1.60 3.62
CA ILE A 51 7.13 0.24 3.13
C ILE A 51 6.52 -0.59 4.26
N THR A 52 5.42 -1.28 3.97
CA THR A 52 4.76 -2.23 4.86
C THR A 52 5.11 -3.64 4.41
N VAL A 53 5.69 -4.43 5.31
CA VAL A 53 5.97 -5.86 5.06
C VAL A 53 5.03 -6.70 5.91
N THR A 54 4.34 -7.66 5.28
CA THR A 54 3.45 -8.63 5.93
C THR A 54 4.15 -9.97 6.01
N LYS A 55 4.18 -10.59 7.19
CA LYS A 55 4.75 -11.94 7.37
C LYS A 55 3.76 -13.05 6.99
N THR A 56 4.28 -14.19 6.54
CA THR A 56 3.46 -15.36 6.15
C THR A 56 2.87 -16.08 7.34
N ASP A 57 3.63 -16.23 8.42
CA ASP A 57 3.23 -16.97 9.62
C ASP A 57 3.60 -16.22 10.90
N GLU A 58 2.92 -16.52 12.01
CA GLU A 58 3.21 -15.91 13.31
C GLU A 58 4.57 -16.35 13.88
N ASP A 59 5.01 -17.57 13.53
CA ASP A 59 6.26 -18.18 13.98
C ASP A 59 7.52 -17.60 13.31
N VAL A 60 7.36 -16.77 12.27
CA VAL A 60 8.51 -16.12 11.62
C VAL A 60 9.01 -14.95 12.46
N GLU A 61 10.29 -15.01 12.80
CA GLU A 61 10.98 -13.99 13.57
C GLU A 61 11.27 -12.73 12.75
N TRP A 62 10.80 -11.59 13.25
CA TRP A 62 11.02 -10.29 12.60
C TRP A 62 12.50 -9.92 12.47
N THR A 63 13.38 -10.51 13.27
CA THR A 63 14.82 -10.22 13.25
C THR A 63 15.45 -10.57 11.90
N ASP A 64 15.06 -11.70 11.31
CA ASP A 64 15.59 -12.16 10.03
C ASP A 64 15.01 -11.34 8.86
N ILE A 65 13.69 -11.11 8.89
CA ILE A 65 13.03 -10.24 7.90
C ILE A 65 13.63 -8.83 7.95
N LYS A 66 13.82 -8.26 9.15
CA LYS A 66 14.38 -6.90 9.30
C LYS A 66 15.80 -6.81 8.75
N ARG A 67 16.65 -7.82 9.00
CA ARG A 67 18.03 -7.83 8.52
C ARG A 67 18.04 -7.81 6.99
N HIS A 68 17.36 -8.75 6.36
CA HIS A 68 17.33 -8.85 4.90
C HIS A 68 16.62 -7.65 4.26
N ALA A 69 15.51 -7.17 4.84
CA ALA A 69 14.78 -6.02 4.33
C ALA A 69 15.59 -4.73 4.43
N SER A 70 16.28 -4.49 5.55
CA SER A 70 17.12 -3.30 5.72
C SER A 70 18.30 -3.29 4.76
N GLU A 71 18.91 -4.45 4.51
CA GLU A 71 19.99 -4.59 3.52
C GLU A 71 19.49 -4.36 2.08
N ALA A 72 18.34 -4.95 1.72
CA ALA A 72 17.73 -4.75 0.41
C ALA A 72 17.35 -3.28 0.17
N ILE A 73 16.73 -2.64 1.17
CA ILE A 73 16.34 -1.23 1.12
C ILE A 73 17.59 -0.33 1.05
N ALA A 74 18.64 -0.62 1.83
CA ALA A 74 19.88 0.17 1.80
C ALA A 74 20.58 0.10 0.44
N LYS A 75 20.74 -1.12 -0.11
CA LYS A 75 21.30 -1.33 -1.46
C LYS A 75 20.49 -0.62 -2.53
N PHE A 76 19.15 -0.64 -2.38
CA PHE A 76 18.25 0.06 -3.29
C PHE A 76 18.51 1.57 -3.28
N PHE A 77 18.59 2.19 -2.10
CA PHE A 77 18.88 3.62 -2.01
C PHE A 77 20.30 3.99 -2.48
N GLU A 78 21.27 3.10 -2.36
CA GLU A 78 22.62 3.29 -2.90
C GLU A 78 22.66 3.18 -4.44
N SER A 79 21.81 2.34 -5.03
CA SER A 79 21.72 2.15 -6.50
C SER A 79 21.13 3.37 -7.21
N GLY A 80 20.26 4.13 -6.55
CA GLY A 80 19.58 5.30 -7.14
C GLY A 80 18.53 4.94 -8.19
N ASP A 81 18.14 3.67 -8.29
CA ASP A 81 17.14 3.20 -9.23
C ASP A 81 15.73 3.73 -8.88
N PRO A 82 14.84 3.92 -9.87
CA PRO A 82 13.47 4.35 -9.62
C PRO A 82 12.68 3.30 -8.83
N ILE A 83 12.01 3.73 -7.74
CA ILE A 83 11.23 2.88 -6.81
C ILE A 83 10.06 2.14 -7.49
N THR A 84 9.58 2.65 -8.63
CA THR A 84 8.51 2.03 -9.41
C THR A 84 8.78 2.20 -10.90
N THR A 85 8.77 1.10 -11.67
CA THR A 85 8.76 1.13 -13.15
C THR A 85 7.35 1.07 -13.74
N GLY A 86 6.32 0.98 -12.89
CA GLY A 86 4.91 1.06 -13.28
C GLY A 86 4.39 2.50 -13.38
N PRO A 87 3.25 2.70 -14.06
CA PRO A 87 2.58 4.00 -14.07
C PRO A 87 2.30 4.42 -12.63
N VAL A 88 2.85 5.57 -12.24
CA VAL A 88 2.50 6.21 -10.96
C VAL A 88 1.04 6.61 -11.10
N HIS A 89 0.13 5.90 -10.42
CA HIS A 89 -1.25 6.36 -10.25
C HIS A 89 -1.21 7.60 -9.33
N GLN A 90 -0.85 8.75 -9.90
CA GLN A 90 -1.29 10.04 -9.36
C GLN A 90 -2.78 10.20 -9.70
N GLU A 91 -3.65 9.42 -9.06
CA GLU A 91 -5.07 9.72 -9.05
C GLU A 91 -5.40 10.67 -7.90
N SER A 92 -4.73 11.82 -7.95
CA SER A 92 -5.26 13.08 -7.41
C SER A 92 -5.30 14.13 -8.52
N SER A 93 -5.46 13.70 -9.76
CA SER A 93 -6.01 14.54 -10.82
C SER A 93 -7.47 14.79 -10.48
N LEU A 94 -7.72 15.90 -9.79
CA LEU A 94 -9.03 16.55 -9.76
C LEU A 94 -9.42 16.75 -11.23
N SER A 95 -10.37 15.96 -11.72
CA SER A 95 -11.03 16.25 -12.99
C SER A 95 -11.80 17.54 -12.80
N GLU A 96 -11.74 18.48 -13.75
CA GLU A 96 -12.49 19.74 -13.69
C GLU A 96 -14.02 19.52 -13.75
N ASP A 97 -14.46 18.26 -13.91
CA ASP A 97 -15.84 17.77 -13.88
C ASP A 97 -16.19 16.96 -12.61
N ASP A 98 -15.34 16.94 -11.58
CA ASP A 98 -15.71 16.26 -10.32
C ASP A 98 -16.85 17.03 -9.63
N ASP A 99 -17.99 16.35 -9.45
CA ASP A 99 -19.11 16.85 -8.65
C ASP A 99 -18.60 17.40 -7.29
N GLU A 100 -19.19 18.49 -6.80
CA GLU A 100 -18.81 19.13 -5.53
C GLU A 100 -18.74 18.10 -4.37
N ILE A 101 -19.63 17.10 -4.40
CA ILE A 101 -19.67 15.98 -3.46
C ILE A 101 -18.41 15.11 -3.56
N VAL A 102 -17.97 14.76 -4.78
CA VAL A 102 -16.75 13.95 -5.01
C VAL A 102 -15.52 14.68 -4.48
N SER A 103 -15.42 15.99 -4.71
CA SER A 103 -14.32 16.80 -4.17
C SER A 103 -14.32 16.79 -2.65
N MET A 104 -15.47 16.94 -2.00
CA MET A 104 -15.59 16.86 -0.54
C MET A 104 -15.18 15.48 0.00
N ILE A 105 -15.60 14.38 -0.66
CA ILE A 105 -15.20 13.02 -0.28
C ILE A 105 -13.69 12.87 -0.35
N LYS A 106 -13.07 13.28 -1.47
CA LYS A 106 -11.61 13.22 -1.67
C LYS A 106 -10.86 14.02 -0.61
N GLU A 107 -11.30 15.25 -0.33
CA GLU A 107 -10.68 16.10 0.68
C GLU A 107 -10.75 15.47 2.09
N LEU A 108 -11.90 14.92 2.45
CA LEU A 108 -12.08 14.27 3.75
C LEU A 108 -11.23 13.01 3.88
N LEU A 109 -11.12 12.23 2.80
CA LEU A 109 -10.24 11.07 2.74
C LEU A 109 -8.79 11.47 2.95
N ASP A 110 -8.29 12.44 2.18
CA ASP A 110 -6.89 12.86 2.20
C ASP A 110 -6.48 13.52 3.52
N ASN A 111 -7.34 14.35 4.10
CA ASN A 111 -6.98 15.15 5.27
C ASN A 111 -7.27 14.46 6.61
N ARG A 112 -8.10 13.41 6.64
CA ARG A 112 -8.52 12.76 7.91
C ARG A 112 -8.39 11.25 7.92
N ILE A 113 -8.85 10.56 6.89
CA ILE A 113 -8.87 9.09 6.90
C ILE A 113 -7.48 8.54 6.56
N ARG A 114 -6.91 8.96 5.44
CA ARG A 114 -5.63 8.45 4.95
C ARG A 114 -4.49 8.63 5.95
N PRO A 115 -4.34 9.75 6.68
CA PRO A 115 -3.29 9.87 7.69
C PRO A 115 -3.37 8.74 8.73
N THR A 116 -4.55 8.48 9.29
CA THR A 116 -4.75 7.43 10.30
C THR A 116 -4.58 6.03 9.71
N VAL A 117 -5.09 5.78 8.50
CA VAL A 117 -4.94 4.47 7.85
C VAL A 117 -3.49 4.19 7.47
N GLN A 118 -2.76 5.22 7.04
CA GLN A 118 -1.35 5.12 6.72
C GLN A 118 -0.50 4.93 7.97
N GLU A 119 -0.87 5.49 9.13
CA GLU A 119 -0.21 5.18 10.41
C GLU A 119 -0.26 3.67 10.71
N ASP A 120 -1.37 3.01 10.39
CA ASP A 120 -1.56 1.56 10.52
C ASP A 120 -0.91 0.73 9.38
N GLY A 121 -0.27 1.40 8.42
CA GLY A 121 0.45 0.76 7.31
C GLY A 121 -0.44 0.32 6.14
N GLY A 122 -1.68 0.82 6.08
CA GLY A 122 -2.57 0.69 4.93
C GLY A 122 -2.64 1.95 4.08
N ASP A 123 -3.50 1.93 3.06
CA ASP A 123 -3.98 3.15 2.41
C ASP A 123 -5.41 2.92 1.89
N VAL A 124 -6.09 4.00 1.54
CA VAL A 124 -7.44 3.98 0.95
C VAL A 124 -7.40 4.71 -0.38
N ILE A 125 -7.91 4.06 -1.42
CA ILE A 125 -7.97 4.62 -2.77
C ILE A 125 -9.44 4.84 -3.12
N PHE A 126 -9.80 6.08 -3.45
CA PHE A 126 -11.14 6.40 -3.95
C PHE A 126 -11.32 5.87 -5.37
N LYS A 127 -12.43 5.17 -5.64
CA LYS A 127 -12.73 4.56 -6.94
C LYS A 127 -13.93 5.16 -7.64
N GLY A 128 -14.84 5.77 -6.91
CA GLY A 128 -16.00 6.43 -7.48
C GLY A 128 -17.08 6.70 -6.45
N PHE A 129 -18.07 7.48 -6.86
CA PHE A 129 -19.26 7.78 -6.07
C PHE A 129 -20.47 7.77 -7.01
N GLU A 130 -21.42 6.89 -6.74
CA GLU A 130 -22.62 6.68 -7.58
C GLU A 130 -23.80 6.33 -6.67
N ASP A 131 -24.96 6.94 -6.89
CA ASP A 131 -26.21 6.64 -6.17
C ASP A 131 -26.05 6.58 -4.63
N GLY A 132 -25.32 7.56 -4.05
CA GLY A 132 -25.06 7.61 -2.60
C GLY A 132 -24.03 6.59 -2.10
N THR A 133 -23.46 5.77 -2.98
CA THR A 133 -22.48 4.73 -2.64
C THR A 133 -21.07 5.17 -3.01
N VAL A 134 -20.20 5.28 -2.00
CA VAL A 134 -18.77 5.54 -2.16
C VAL A 134 -18.03 4.22 -2.35
N LYS A 135 -17.37 4.06 -3.49
CA LYS A 135 -16.53 2.91 -3.81
C LYS A 135 -15.09 3.21 -3.41
N LEU A 136 -14.54 2.41 -2.50
CA LEU A 136 -13.17 2.52 -2.01
C LEU A 136 -12.42 1.22 -2.21
N LYS A 137 -11.13 1.31 -2.50
CA LYS A 137 -10.21 0.17 -2.45
C LYS A 137 -9.30 0.33 -1.25
N LEU A 138 -9.32 -0.66 -0.37
CA LEU A 138 -8.40 -0.74 0.78
C LEU A 138 -7.14 -1.48 0.35
N VAL A 139 -5.96 -0.97 0.72
CA VAL A 139 -4.67 -1.59 0.41
C VAL A 139 -3.76 -1.63 1.64
N GLY A 140 -2.67 -2.39 1.55
CA GLY A 140 -1.68 -2.54 2.62
C GLY A 140 -2.18 -3.41 3.79
N SER A 141 -1.89 -3.01 5.03
CA SER A 141 -2.25 -3.78 6.23
C SER A 141 -3.76 -4.06 6.36
N CYS A 142 -4.59 -3.21 5.76
CA CYS A 142 -6.05 -3.24 5.89
C CYS A 142 -6.73 -4.39 5.13
N THR A 143 -6.04 -5.05 4.19
CA THR A 143 -6.60 -6.20 3.45
C THR A 143 -6.30 -7.55 4.10
N GLY A 144 -5.33 -7.62 5.01
CA GLY A 144 -4.84 -8.88 5.58
C GLY A 144 -5.68 -9.48 6.70
N CYS A 145 -6.75 -8.79 7.15
CA CYS A 145 -7.60 -9.25 8.25
C CYS A 145 -9.08 -8.90 7.99
N PRO A 146 -9.97 -9.90 7.80
CA PRO A 146 -11.37 -9.65 7.43
C PRO A 146 -12.17 -8.94 8.52
N SER A 147 -11.78 -9.05 9.80
CA SER A 147 -12.44 -8.30 10.89
C SER A 147 -12.02 -6.83 10.91
N SER A 148 -10.76 -6.55 10.55
CA SER A 148 -10.21 -5.19 10.50
C SER A 148 -10.74 -4.41 9.29
N SER A 149 -10.88 -5.07 8.13
CA SER A 149 -11.42 -4.42 6.93
C SER A 149 -12.88 -3.97 7.13
N VAL A 150 -13.73 -4.81 7.72
CA VAL A 150 -15.12 -4.47 8.03
C VAL A 150 -15.20 -3.32 9.04
N THR A 151 -14.39 -3.37 10.10
CA THR A 151 -14.37 -2.32 11.14
C THR A 151 -13.94 -0.99 10.55
N LEU A 152 -12.85 -0.98 9.77
CA LEU A 152 -12.33 0.23 9.15
C LEU A 152 -13.32 0.82 8.15
N ARG A 153 -13.91 -0.02 7.28
CA ARG A 153 -14.95 0.40 6.32
C ARG A 153 -16.13 1.04 7.03
N ASN A 154 -16.63 0.44 8.11
CA ASN A 154 -17.73 1.01 8.89
C ASN A 154 -17.34 2.34 9.56
N GLY A 155 -16.10 2.46 10.04
CA GLY A 155 -15.57 3.72 10.59
C GLY A 155 -15.53 4.83 9.54
N ILE A 156 -15.02 4.52 8.34
CA ILE A 156 -14.98 5.44 7.20
C ILE A 156 -16.40 5.85 6.79
N GLN A 157 -17.33 4.90 6.69
CA GLN A 157 -18.72 5.15 6.36
C GLN A 157 -19.38 6.12 7.34
N ASN A 158 -19.27 5.86 8.64
CA ASN A 158 -19.85 6.73 9.67
C ASN A 158 -19.29 8.15 9.59
N MET A 159 -18.00 8.28 9.30
CA MET A 159 -17.35 9.59 9.18
C MET A 159 -17.83 10.33 7.92
N LEU A 160 -17.90 9.65 6.77
CA LEU A 160 -18.39 10.23 5.52
C LEU A 160 -19.85 10.66 5.65
N GLN A 161 -20.73 9.80 6.18
CA GLN A 161 -22.15 10.10 6.42
C GLN A 161 -22.35 11.32 7.33
N PHE A 162 -21.46 11.52 8.31
CA PHE A 162 -21.55 12.66 9.23
C PHE A 162 -21.23 13.99 8.55
N TYR A 163 -20.24 14.01 7.65
CA TYR A 163 -19.78 15.23 6.97
C TYR A 163 -20.49 15.48 5.63
N ILE A 164 -20.99 14.43 4.98
CA ILE A 164 -21.56 14.43 3.64
C ILE A 164 -22.86 13.60 3.68
N PRO A 165 -24.02 14.24 3.95
CA PRO A 165 -25.29 13.55 4.11
C PRO A 165 -25.78 12.84 2.84
N GLU A 166 -25.22 13.15 1.67
CA GLU A 166 -25.47 12.49 0.40
C GLU A 166 -24.83 11.09 0.31
N VAL A 167 -23.92 10.74 1.22
CA VAL A 167 -23.34 9.41 1.30
C VAL A 167 -24.27 8.50 2.10
N ASP A 168 -24.75 7.43 1.48
CA ASP A 168 -25.57 6.39 2.10
C ASP A 168 -24.73 5.18 2.52
N MET A 169 -23.74 4.79 1.71
CA MET A 169 -22.97 3.56 1.93
C MET A 169 -21.53 3.66 1.46
N VAL A 170 -20.64 2.89 2.07
CA VAL A 170 -19.28 2.64 1.57
C VAL A 170 -19.13 1.18 1.17
N GLU A 171 -18.71 0.94 -0.06
CA GLU A 171 -18.41 -0.38 -0.61
C GLU A 171 -16.91 -0.54 -0.84
N GLN A 172 -16.38 -1.71 -0.46
CA GLN A 172 -15.01 -2.07 -0.82
C GLN A 172 -15.03 -2.75 -2.19
N VAL A 173 -14.26 -2.22 -3.13
CA VAL A 173 -14.10 -2.78 -4.47
C VAL A 173 -12.69 -3.31 -4.69
N GLU A 174 -12.58 -4.33 -5.55
CA GLU A 174 -11.33 -4.86 -6.08
C GLU A 174 -11.21 -4.44 -7.55
N ASP A 175 -10.00 -4.13 -8.01
CA ASP A 175 -9.76 -3.71 -9.40
C ASP A 175 -9.27 -4.89 -10.26
N GLU A 176 -9.26 -4.69 -11.58
CA GLU A 176 -8.69 -5.63 -12.56
C GLU A 176 -7.25 -6.08 -12.20
N VAL A 177 -6.46 -5.18 -11.60
CA VAL A 177 -5.09 -5.50 -11.15
C VAL A 177 -5.10 -6.57 -10.04
N ASP A 178 -6.08 -6.53 -9.13
CA ASP A 178 -6.20 -7.51 -8.05
C ASP A 178 -6.64 -8.87 -8.58
N GLU A 179 -7.51 -8.89 -9.59
CA GLU A 179 -7.90 -10.10 -10.30
C GLU A 179 -6.71 -10.73 -11.04
N ILE A 180 -5.91 -9.91 -11.72
CA ILE A 180 -4.70 -10.36 -12.42
C ILE A 180 -3.71 -10.94 -11.41
N ASN A 181 -3.48 -10.28 -10.28
CA ASN A 181 -2.59 -10.77 -9.24
C ASN A 181 -3.04 -12.14 -8.72
N THR A 182 -4.35 -12.31 -8.45
CA THR A 182 -4.92 -13.60 -8.00
C THR A 182 -4.76 -14.69 -9.05
N LYS A 183 -5.02 -14.37 -10.33
CA LYS A 183 -4.86 -15.31 -11.45
C LYS A 183 -3.40 -15.74 -11.62
N VAL A 184 -2.47 -14.79 -11.65
CA VAL A 184 -1.03 -15.07 -11.79
C VAL A 184 -0.52 -15.93 -10.63
N PHE A 185 -0.94 -15.63 -9.40
CA PHE A 185 -0.53 -16.40 -8.23
C PHE A 185 -1.04 -17.84 -8.29
N SER A 186 -2.32 -18.04 -8.61
CA SER A 186 -2.89 -19.39 -8.75
C SER A 186 -2.25 -20.19 -9.90
N GLU A 187 -1.88 -19.53 -11.00
CA GLU A 187 -1.16 -20.19 -12.10
C GLU A 187 0.25 -20.61 -11.68
N LEU A 188 0.92 -19.80 -10.85
CA LEU A 188 2.25 -20.11 -10.31
C LEU A 188 2.22 -21.27 -9.31
N GLU A 189 1.25 -21.30 -8.40
CA GLU A 189 1.06 -22.41 -7.46
C GLU A 189 0.83 -23.74 -8.20
N ARG A 190 0.03 -23.71 -9.28
CA ARG A 190 -0.20 -24.91 -10.10
C ARG A 190 1.08 -25.41 -10.76
N LYS A 191 1.96 -24.51 -11.21
CA LYS A 191 3.25 -24.87 -11.85
C LYS A 191 4.29 -25.39 -10.85
N LEU A 192 4.23 -25.00 -9.59
CA LEU A 192 5.15 -25.48 -8.54
C LEU A 192 4.73 -26.86 -7.97
N GLN A 193 3.49 -27.29 -8.21
CA GLN A 193 2.97 -28.59 -7.80
C GLN A 193 3.14 -29.70 -8.87
N GLU A 194 3.64 -29.35 -10.06
CA GLU A 194 4.00 -30.27 -11.16
C GLU A 194 5.52 -30.55 -11.17
#